data_AF-A0A934Y2T0-F1
#
_entry.id   AF-A0A934Y2T0-F1
#
_cell.length_a   1.000
_cell.length_b   1.000
_cell.length_c   1.000
_cell.angle_alpha   90.00
_cell.angle_beta   90.00
_cell.angle_gamma   90.00
#
_symmetry.space_group_name_H-M   'P 1'
#
loop_
_entity.id
_entity.type
_entity.pdbx_description
1 polymer ?
#
loop_
_entity_poly.entity_id
_entity_poly.type
_entity_poly.pdbx_seq_one_letter_code
_entity_poly.pdbx_strand_id
1 'polypeptide(L)'
;MKSKFARTPLALAISLLLSQAATAALFEPVDLSLSTSAKAGTVGEDTARLSIPMRPLLAGYDAKKLDAESIARAHLGMMFSQQEAAKSSLESFELGSVSALENGANLVQFKRRVNGIDVFREEVGLLLDGDARLVAFRGHGALFAPTAAKSLAVFGLSAVDAAAVALSDYGYDASVIKQSLQVGRREGDYQWYDTERGLRSAAGAVNYRPVRTKPVYFPSAAAGLVPAYYVETQVQPDERMSAEYYAHVISAVDGRVLFRHSQQADGSPSDIYTYRIWGEATADGWPQPSPYGRNDTPHPTGLPGFVPSFVAQTNVTLRNKPFSMNDPWLPTAASVTTGNNADGYADLGGNDGFDAGDLRAATTAANQFLHTYNTALEPASSNTQIMASVVQQFYWNNWLHDDYYDSGFAEVNGNAQSNNFGRGGLGSDRILSEGQDNTGTCAPTCANNANMSTPADGASP
;
A
#
# COMPACT_ATOMS: atom_id res chain seq x y z
N MET A 1 33.78 20.33 -40.16
CA MET A 1 34.29 19.17 -39.40
C MET A 1 33.10 18.37 -38.87
N LYS A 2 33.13 17.05 -38.98
CA LYS A 2 32.06 16.13 -38.54
C LYS A 2 32.17 15.84 -37.03
N SER A 3 31.08 16.00 -36.29
CA SER A 3 30.55 15.09 -35.25
C SER A 3 29.07 15.50 -35.06
N LYS A 4 28.00 14.70 -35.16
CA LYS A 4 27.64 13.35 -34.67
C LYS A 4 27.72 13.22 -33.14
N PHE A 5 26.63 13.57 -32.46
CA PHE A 5 25.79 12.61 -31.74
C PHE A 5 24.32 13.01 -31.87
N ALA A 6 23.49 12.00 -32.15
CA ALA A 6 22.05 12.06 -32.30
C ALA A 6 21.44 11.02 -31.36
N ARG A 7 20.30 11.36 -30.74
CA ARG A 7 19.06 10.53 -30.65
C ARG A 7 18.10 11.13 -29.62
N THR A 8 17.18 11.95 -30.11
CA THR A 8 15.80 12.11 -29.60
C THR A 8 14.92 11.02 -30.25
N PRO A 9 13.76 10.62 -29.69
CA PRO A 9 12.51 11.43 -29.74
C PRO A 9 11.73 11.42 -28.39
N LEU A 10 11.09 12.52 -27.97
CA LEU A 10 9.75 12.98 -28.37
C LEU A 10 8.62 11.98 -28.07
N ALA A 11 7.92 12.19 -26.94
CA ALA A 11 6.51 11.85 -26.75
C ALA A 11 5.93 12.62 -25.54
N LEU A 12 5.70 13.93 -25.71
CA LEU A 12 4.77 14.72 -24.90
C LEU A 12 3.88 15.47 -25.90
N ALA A 13 2.68 14.93 -26.12
CA ALA A 13 1.49 15.49 -26.79
C ALA A 13 0.77 14.39 -27.59
N ILE A 14 -0.34 13.86 -27.03
CA ILE A 14 -1.64 13.55 -27.67
C ILE A 14 -2.45 12.78 -26.61
N SER A 15 -3.44 13.45 -26.02
CA SER A 15 -4.72 12.82 -25.59
C SER A 15 -5.72 13.86 -25.07
N LEU A 16 -6.10 14.82 -25.92
CA LEU A 16 -7.50 15.20 -26.09
C LEU A 16 -7.94 14.52 -27.41
N LEU A 17 -9.10 13.83 -27.39
CA LEU A 17 -9.70 13.02 -28.47
C LEU A 17 -9.15 11.59 -28.66
N LEU A 18 -9.47 10.72 -27.68
CA LEU A 18 -9.97 9.37 -27.95
C LEU A 18 -11.00 9.00 -26.87
N SER A 19 -12.16 9.65 -26.94
CA SER A 19 -13.39 9.12 -26.37
C SER A 19 -13.93 8.06 -27.33
N GLN A 20 -13.64 6.79 -27.05
CA GLN A 20 -14.51 5.61 -27.23
C GLN A 20 -13.66 4.34 -27.20
N ALA A 21 -14.13 3.37 -26.42
CA ALA A 21 -13.70 1.98 -26.28
C ALA A 21 -12.49 1.71 -25.35
N ALA A 22 -12.77 1.58 -24.04
CA ALA A 22 -12.27 0.49 -23.18
C ALA A 22 -12.99 0.52 -21.81
N THR A 23 -14.06 -0.28 -21.69
CA THR A 23 -14.43 -1.05 -20.47
C THR A 23 -13.22 -1.87 -20.00
N ALA A 24 -12.96 -2.23 -18.74
CA ALA A 24 -13.62 -2.13 -17.43
C ALA A 24 -12.51 -2.22 -16.33
N ALA A 25 -12.90 -2.56 -15.08
CA ALA A 25 -12.20 -2.78 -13.79
C ALA A 25 -10.88 -2.08 -13.49
N LEU A 26 -10.77 -1.53 -12.27
CA LEU A 26 -10.03 -2.16 -11.18
C LEU A 26 -10.62 -1.75 -9.81
N PHE A 27 -10.89 -2.81 -9.01
CA PHE A 27 -11.08 -2.91 -7.56
C PHE A 27 -12.12 -2.02 -6.84
N GLU A 28 -13.33 -2.56 -6.73
CA GLU A 28 -14.29 -2.27 -5.64
C GLU A 28 -13.80 -2.84 -4.29
N PRO A 29 -14.21 -2.25 -3.14
CA PRO A 29 -14.06 -2.90 -1.85
C PRO A 29 -14.86 -4.21 -1.82
N VAL A 30 -14.18 -5.34 -1.68
CA VAL A 30 -14.84 -6.64 -1.57
C VAL A 30 -15.44 -6.79 -0.18
N ASP A 31 -16.73 -6.47 -0.08
CA ASP A 31 -17.61 -7.05 0.92
C ASP A 31 -17.69 -8.57 0.67
N LEU A 32 -17.21 -9.37 1.62
CA LEU A 32 -17.21 -10.84 1.56
C LEU A 32 -18.55 -11.44 2.05
N SER A 33 -19.63 -10.66 2.12
CA SER A 33 -20.96 -11.19 2.44
C SER A 33 -21.72 -11.70 1.21
N LEU A 34 -22.21 -12.93 1.37
CA LEU A 34 -23.01 -13.79 0.49
C LEU A 34 -23.84 -13.09 -0.60
N SER A 35 -23.70 -13.52 -1.86
CA SER A 35 -24.78 -13.39 -2.87
C SER A 35 -25.25 -14.77 -3.36
N THR A 36 -26.56 -15.00 -3.27
CA THR A 36 -27.23 -16.21 -3.73
C THR A 36 -27.75 -16.03 -5.16
N SER A 37 -27.17 -16.81 -6.08
CA SER A 37 -27.72 -17.28 -7.37
C SER A 37 -28.40 -16.31 -8.37
N ALA A 38 -27.78 -16.25 -9.56
CA ALA A 38 -28.34 -16.47 -10.92
C ALA A 38 -28.59 -15.28 -11.89
N LYS A 39 -27.77 -15.30 -12.96
CA LYS A 39 -27.96 -14.94 -14.40
C LYS A 39 -28.45 -13.53 -14.79
N ALA A 40 -27.56 -12.77 -15.47
CA ALA A 40 -27.57 -12.53 -16.93
C ALA A 40 -26.44 -11.57 -17.41
N GLY A 41 -25.77 -11.91 -18.53
CA GLY A 41 -25.27 -10.93 -19.52
C GLY A 41 -23.86 -10.33 -19.39
N THR A 42 -22.87 -10.99 -20.01
CA THR A 42 -21.55 -10.54 -20.53
C THR A 42 -21.18 -9.05 -20.59
N VAL A 43 -20.00 -8.68 -20.05
CA VAL A 43 -18.78 -8.21 -20.78
C VAL A 43 -17.55 -8.60 -19.93
N GLY A 44 -16.51 -9.14 -20.57
CA GLY A 44 -15.40 -9.83 -19.91
C GLY A 44 -14.34 -8.90 -19.31
N GLU A 45 -13.89 -9.31 -18.13
CA GLU A 45 -12.61 -8.91 -17.56
C GLU A 45 -12.09 -10.05 -16.70
N ASP A 46 -10.96 -10.61 -17.13
CA ASP A 46 -10.42 -11.88 -16.66
C ASP A 46 -9.57 -11.69 -15.40
N THR A 47 -10.17 -11.13 -14.35
CA THR A 47 -9.72 -11.43 -12.98
C THR A 47 -10.59 -12.57 -12.48
N ALA A 48 -10.04 -13.79 -12.46
CA ALA A 48 -10.74 -14.96 -11.97
C ALA A 48 -11.14 -14.75 -10.49
N ARG A 49 -12.34 -14.20 -10.25
CA ARG A 49 -12.98 -14.18 -8.95
C ARG A 49 -13.09 -15.64 -8.51
N LEU A 50 -12.45 -16.01 -7.39
CA LEU A 50 -12.61 -17.34 -6.81
C LEU A 50 -14.07 -17.46 -6.36
N SER A 51 -14.91 -17.98 -7.26
CA SER A 51 -16.29 -18.26 -6.94
C SER A 51 -16.27 -19.41 -5.95
N ILE A 52 -16.61 -19.15 -4.69
CA ILE A 52 -16.78 -20.17 -3.66
C ILE A 52 -18.30 -20.37 -3.49
N PRO A 53 -18.99 -21.04 -4.44
CA PRO A 53 -20.35 -21.46 -4.18
C PRO A 53 -20.33 -22.36 -2.94
N MET A 54 -21.31 -22.21 -2.04
CA MET A 54 -21.57 -23.11 -0.93
C MET A 54 -21.71 -24.54 -1.48
N ARG A 55 -20.59 -25.25 -1.57
CA ARG A 55 -20.52 -26.53 -2.26
C ARG A 55 -20.45 -27.64 -1.21
N PRO A 56 -21.31 -28.65 -1.32
CA PRO A 56 -21.09 -29.89 -0.61
C PRO A 56 -19.84 -30.57 -1.18
N LEU A 57 -19.21 -31.43 -0.38
CA LEU A 57 -18.22 -32.38 -0.87
C LEU A 57 -18.80 -33.20 -2.05
N LEU A 58 -17.95 -33.54 -3.03
CA LEU A 58 -18.35 -34.41 -4.15
C LEU A 58 -18.90 -35.74 -3.62
N ALA A 59 -19.87 -36.33 -4.31
CA ALA A 59 -20.61 -37.54 -3.89
C ALA A 59 -19.75 -38.78 -3.58
N GLY A 60 -18.45 -38.78 -3.90
CA GLY A 60 -17.48 -39.82 -3.54
C GLY A 60 -16.83 -39.65 -2.16
N TYR A 61 -17.05 -38.54 -1.45
CA TYR A 61 -16.55 -38.31 -0.09
C TYR A 61 -17.67 -38.54 0.94
N ASP A 62 -17.46 -39.51 1.84
CA ASP A 62 -18.35 -39.72 2.99
C ASP A 62 -17.93 -38.79 4.14
N ALA A 63 -18.48 -37.57 4.16
CA ALA A 63 -18.16 -36.55 5.15
C ALA A 63 -18.35 -37.02 6.61
N LYS A 64 -19.23 -38.00 6.86
CA LYS A 64 -19.47 -38.54 8.20
C LYS A 64 -18.33 -39.43 8.71
N LYS A 65 -17.40 -39.82 7.83
CA LYS A 65 -16.22 -40.64 8.15
C LYS A 65 -14.91 -39.87 8.13
N LEU A 66 -14.96 -38.57 7.81
CA LEU A 66 -13.78 -37.72 7.69
C LEU A 66 -13.72 -36.74 8.85
N ASP A 67 -12.51 -36.46 9.33
CA ASP A 67 -12.29 -35.36 10.26
C ASP A 67 -12.32 -34.01 9.53
N ALA A 68 -12.37 -32.92 10.31
CA ALA A 68 -12.44 -31.56 9.77
C ALA A 68 -11.24 -31.21 8.89
N GLU A 69 -10.03 -31.71 9.21
CA GLU A 69 -8.84 -31.53 8.37
C GLU A 69 -9.04 -32.18 7.00
N SER A 70 -9.46 -33.44 6.96
CA SER A 70 -9.65 -34.20 5.72
C SER A 70 -10.73 -33.58 4.83
N ILE A 71 -11.82 -33.09 5.44
CA ILE A 71 -12.87 -32.34 4.76
C ILE A 71 -12.31 -31.04 4.16
N ALA A 72 -11.53 -30.28 4.94
CA ALA A 72 -10.96 -29.02 4.49
C ALA A 72 -9.91 -29.24 3.37
N ARG A 73 -9.08 -30.29 3.46
CA ARG A 73 -8.14 -30.68 2.40
C ARG A 73 -8.84 -31.07 1.11
N ALA A 74 -9.97 -31.76 1.20
CA ALA A 74 -10.78 -32.10 0.03
C ALA A 74 -11.35 -30.85 -0.66
N HIS A 75 -11.90 -29.90 0.11
CA HIS A 75 -12.36 -28.61 -0.42
C HIS A 75 -11.22 -27.80 -1.05
N LEU A 76 -10.08 -27.72 -0.36
CA LEU A 76 -8.90 -27.04 -0.88
C LEU A 76 -8.40 -27.67 -2.18
N GLY A 77 -8.39 -29.00 -2.27
CA GLY A 77 -8.01 -29.70 -3.50
C GLY A 77 -8.97 -29.49 -4.65
N MET A 78 -10.27 -29.41 -4.36
CA MET A 78 -11.28 -29.02 -5.36
C MET A 78 -11.04 -27.59 -5.88
N MET A 79 -10.64 -26.65 -5.01
CA MET A 79 -10.30 -25.28 -5.41
C MET A 79 -9.07 -25.25 -6.32
N PHE A 80 -8.00 -25.97 -5.98
CA PHE A 80 -6.81 -26.07 -6.85
C PHE A 80 -7.11 -26.73 -8.21
N SER A 81 -7.92 -27.80 -8.22
CA SER A 81 -8.24 -28.52 -9.47
C SER A 81 -9.01 -27.68 -10.50
N GLN A 82 -9.78 -26.68 -10.05
CA GLN A 82 -10.53 -25.78 -10.92
C GLN A 82 -9.65 -24.73 -11.62
N GLN A 83 -8.41 -24.57 -11.18
CA GLN A 83 -7.48 -23.52 -11.62
C GLN A 83 -6.26 -24.10 -12.35
N GLU A 84 -6.33 -25.37 -12.77
CA GLU A 84 -5.19 -26.15 -13.32
C GLU A 84 -3.94 -26.16 -12.40
N ALA A 85 -4.12 -25.85 -11.11
CA ALA A 85 -3.04 -25.84 -10.16
C ALA A 85 -2.64 -27.27 -9.78
N ALA A 86 -1.34 -27.56 -9.84
CA ALA A 86 -0.80 -28.91 -9.69
C ALA A 86 -1.08 -29.50 -8.30
N LYS A 87 -1.29 -30.83 -8.25
CA LYS A 87 -1.49 -31.63 -7.02
C LYS A 87 -0.35 -31.46 -5.99
N SER A 88 0.87 -31.17 -6.45
CA SER A 88 2.04 -30.87 -5.62
C SER A 88 1.86 -29.62 -4.74
N SER A 89 0.96 -28.70 -5.11
CA SER A 89 0.68 -27.51 -4.32
C SER A 89 -0.02 -27.85 -3.00
N LEU A 90 -0.88 -28.86 -2.95
CA LEU A 90 -1.60 -29.25 -1.72
C LEU A 90 -0.70 -29.84 -0.64
N GLU A 91 0.30 -30.64 -1.03
CA GLU A 91 1.25 -31.26 -0.12
C GLU A 91 2.13 -30.22 0.58
N SER A 92 2.26 -29.02 -0.01
CA SER A 92 2.93 -27.90 0.63
C SER A 92 2.08 -27.18 1.69
N PHE A 93 0.78 -27.49 1.84
CA PHE A 93 -0.06 -26.92 2.89
C PHE A 93 -0.10 -27.82 4.13
N GLU A 94 0.64 -27.41 5.15
CA GLU A 94 0.65 -28.03 6.47
C GLU A 94 -0.54 -27.54 7.30
N LEU A 95 -1.12 -28.40 8.13
CA LEU A 95 -2.20 -28.01 9.04
C LEU A 95 -1.63 -27.11 10.13
N GLY A 96 -2.21 -25.91 10.28
CA GLY A 96 -1.90 -24.98 11.36
C GLY A 96 -2.81 -25.16 12.58
N SER A 97 -4.13 -25.14 12.37
CA SER A 97 -5.10 -25.35 13.45
C SER A 97 -6.46 -25.85 12.97
N VAL A 98 -7.17 -26.53 13.86
CA VAL A 98 -8.61 -26.86 13.72
C VAL A 98 -9.30 -26.30 14.95
N SER A 99 -10.31 -25.45 14.74
CA SER A 99 -11.13 -24.88 15.80
C SER A 99 -12.58 -25.29 15.60
N ALA A 100 -13.11 -26.10 16.52
CA ALA A 100 -14.53 -26.41 16.56
C ALA A 100 -15.32 -25.19 17.02
N LEU A 101 -16.43 -24.92 16.35
CA LEU A 101 -17.34 -23.80 16.60
C LEU A 101 -18.73 -24.34 16.98
N GLU A 102 -19.64 -23.44 17.33
CA GLU A 102 -21.04 -23.79 17.59
C GLU A 102 -21.70 -24.48 16.38
N ASN A 103 -22.74 -25.27 16.65
CA ASN A 103 -23.53 -25.98 15.63
C ASN A 103 -22.74 -26.95 14.74
N GLY A 104 -21.60 -27.46 15.22
CA GLY A 104 -20.76 -28.41 14.49
C GLY A 104 -19.89 -27.79 13.40
N ALA A 105 -19.86 -26.46 13.29
CA ALA A 105 -18.98 -25.76 12.36
C ALA A 105 -17.50 -25.89 12.77
N ASN A 106 -16.59 -25.76 11.80
CA ASN A 106 -15.15 -25.84 12.04
C ASN A 106 -14.40 -24.77 11.23
N LEU A 107 -13.48 -24.06 11.89
CA LEU A 107 -12.48 -23.23 11.22
C LEU A 107 -11.18 -24.02 11.12
N VAL A 108 -10.74 -24.30 9.89
CA VAL A 108 -9.50 -25.05 9.62
C VAL A 108 -8.51 -24.12 8.93
N GLN A 109 -7.31 -24.01 9.48
CA GLN A 109 -6.25 -23.14 8.96
C GLN A 109 -5.07 -23.97 8.49
N PHE A 110 -4.60 -23.71 7.26
CA PHE A 110 -3.39 -24.28 6.70
C PHE A 110 -2.38 -23.20 6.39
N LYS A 111 -1.11 -23.59 6.37
CA LYS A 111 0.01 -22.73 6.02
C LYS A 111 0.87 -23.39 4.98
N ARG A 112 1.25 -22.64 3.95
CA ARG A 112 2.15 -23.16 2.92
C ARG A 112 3.59 -23.18 3.44
N ARG A 113 4.23 -24.35 3.35
CA ARG A 113 5.64 -24.58 3.63
C ARG A 113 6.28 -25.36 2.50
N VAL A 114 7.49 -24.94 2.13
CA VAL A 114 8.30 -25.61 1.11
C VAL A 114 9.62 -25.98 1.77
N ASN A 115 10.00 -27.26 1.74
CA ASN A 115 11.18 -27.78 2.44
C ASN A 115 11.21 -27.40 3.94
N GLY A 116 10.04 -27.37 4.59
CA GLY A 116 9.90 -26.98 6.01
C GLY A 116 10.04 -25.48 6.28
N ILE A 117 10.14 -24.63 5.26
CA ILE A 117 10.23 -23.17 5.38
C ILE A 117 8.89 -22.55 4.99
N ASP A 118 8.40 -21.63 5.83
CA ASP A 118 7.17 -20.86 5.58
C ASP A 118 7.23 -20.12 4.25
N VAL A 119 6.16 -20.14 3.47
CA VAL A 119 5.95 -19.13 2.42
C VAL A 119 5.23 -17.93 3.02
N PHE A 120 5.84 -16.76 2.94
CA PHE A 120 5.40 -15.54 3.61
C PHE A 120 3.99 -15.14 3.16
N ARG A 121 3.09 -14.93 4.13
CA ARG A 121 1.67 -14.56 3.95
C ARG A 121 0.81 -15.55 3.14
N GLU A 122 1.29 -16.78 2.95
CA GLU A 122 0.52 -17.84 2.29
C GLU A 122 -0.15 -18.79 3.30
N GLU A 123 -1.09 -18.22 4.04
CA GLU A 123 -1.99 -18.95 4.95
C GLU A 123 -3.41 -18.96 4.37
N VAL A 124 -4.09 -20.09 4.51
CA VAL A 124 -5.48 -20.25 4.08
C VAL A 124 -6.35 -20.72 5.23
N GLY A 125 -7.58 -20.21 5.30
CA GLY A 125 -8.59 -20.57 6.29
C GLY A 125 -9.85 -21.04 5.60
N LEU A 126 -10.43 -22.15 6.06
CA LEU A 126 -11.68 -22.71 5.58
C LEU A 126 -12.68 -22.75 6.74
N LEU A 127 -13.82 -22.10 6.57
CA LEU A 127 -14.96 -22.23 7.47
C LEU A 127 -15.92 -23.28 6.91
N LEU A 128 -16.11 -24.35 7.66
CA LEU A 128 -16.99 -25.46 7.36
C LEU A 128 -18.23 -25.41 8.25
N ASP A 129 -19.42 -25.64 7.72
CA ASP A 129 -20.64 -25.83 8.53
C ASP A 129 -20.72 -27.26 9.11
N GLY A 130 -21.74 -27.50 9.95
CA GLY A 130 -22.00 -28.82 10.55
C GLY A 130 -22.34 -29.94 9.56
N ASP A 131 -22.63 -29.60 8.30
CA ASP A 131 -22.87 -30.53 7.21
C ASP A 131 -21.64 -30.68 6.28
N ALA A 132 -20.47 -30.23 6.73
CA ALA A 132 -19.19 -30.28 6.02
C ALA A 132 -19.16 -29.47 4.70
N ARG A 133 -20.02 -28.46 4.56
CA ARG A 133 -20.02 -27.55 3.40
C ARG A 133 -19.06 -26.40 3.66
N LEU A 134 -18.37 -25.96 2.61
CA LEU A 134 -17.54 -24.75 2.69
C LEU A 134 -18.43 -23.50 2.69
N VAL A 135 -18.36 -22.74 3.77
CA VAL A 135 -19.13 -21.49 3.98
C VAL A 135 -18.31 -20.27 3.60
N ALA A 136 -17.04 -20.24 4.03
CA ALA A 136 -16.13 -19.14 3.74
C ALA A 136 -14.70 -19.64 3.56
N PHE A 137 -13.93 -18.92 2.75
CA PHE A 137 -12.51 -19.16 2.55
C PHE A 137 -11.75 -17.84 2.70
N ARG A 138 -10.68 -17.88 3.48
CA ARG A 138 -9.68 -16.81 3.61
C ARG A 138 -8.43 -17.27 2.89
N GLY A 139 -7.90 -16.48 1.97
CA GLY A 139 -6.64 -16.76 1.29
C GLY A 139 -6.39 -15.74 0.19
N HIS A 140 -5.19 -15.77 -0.39
CA HIS A 140 -4.83 -14.86 -1.49
C HIS A 140 -5.06 -15.54 -2.85
N GLY A 141 -5.72 -14.85 -3.80
CA GLY A 141 -5.99 -15.40 -5.15
C GLY A 141 -4.73 -15.85 -5.91
N ALA A 142 -3.57 -15.22 -5.67
CA ALA A 142 -2.30 -15.61 -6.27
C ALA A 142 -1.86 -17.04 -5.90
N LEU A 143 -2.39 -17.61 -4.81
CA LEU A 143 -2.15 -19.01 -4.42
C LEU A 143 -2.58 -20.02 -5.49
N PHE A 144 -3.57 -19.66 -6.30
CA PHE A 144 -4.16 -20.55 -7.31
C PHE A 144 -3.60 -20.30 -8.71
N ALA A 145 -2.70 -19.33 -8.88
CA ALA A 145 -2.09 -19.08 -10.18
C ALA A 145 -1.17 -20.26 -10.57
N PRO A 146 -1.20 -20.72 -11.83
CA PRO A 146 -0.27 -21.73 -12.31
C PRO A 146 1.16 -21.16 -12.30
N THR A 147 1.93 -21.49 -11.27
CA THR A 147 3.36 -21.14 -11.21
C THR A 147 4.20 -22.24 -11.87
N ALA A 148 5.00 -21.86 -12.86
CA ALA A 148 6.07 -22.73 -13.34
C ALA A 148 7.04 -23.03 -12.19
N ALA A 149 7.38 -24.30 -12.01
CA ALA A 149 8.36 -24.71 -11.01
C ALA A 149 9.74 -24.11 -11.36
N LYS A 150 10.12 -23.06 -10.64
CA LYS A 150 11.48 -22.51 -10.67
C LYS A 150 12.30 -23.19 -9.58
N SER A 151 13.57 -23.48 -9.86
CA SER A 151 14.49 -23.96 -8.84
C SER A 151 14.60 -22.92 -7.73
N LEU A 152 14.51 -23.36 -6.47
CA LEU A 152 14.68 -22.49 -5.33
C LEU A 152 16.13 -21.99 -5.29
N ALA A 153 16.28 -20.67 -5.21
CA ALA A 153 17.60 -20.08 -4.96
C ALA A 153 18.10 -20.46 -3.56
N VAL A 154 19.41 -20.40 -3.37
CA VAL A 154 20.07 -20.70 -2.10
C VAL A 154 20.00 -19.48 -1.18
N PHE A 155 19.91 -19.71 0.13
CA PHE A 155 20.16 -18.69 1.14
C PHE A 155 21.64 -18.29 1.09
N GLY A 156 21.95 -17.21 0.37
CA GLY A 156 23.31 -16.68 0.22
C GLY A 156 23.76 -15.83 1.41
N LEU A 157 22.81 -15.19 2.09
CA LEU A 157 23.01 -14.42 3.31
C LEU A 157 22.59 -15.22 4.55
N SER A 158 23.25 -14.94 5.67
CA SER A 158 22.87 -15.48 6.97
C SER A 158 21.71 -14.69 7.60
N ALA A 159 21.06 -15.28 8.60
CA ALA A 159 20.09 -14.59 9.43
C ALA A 159 20.68 -13.35 10.13
N VAL A 160 21.96 -13.38 10.51
CA VAL A 160 22.68 -12.25 11.11
C VAL A 160 22.87 -11.13 10.09
N ASP A 161 23.17 -11.47 8.84
CA ASP A 161 23.26 -10.48 7.76
C ASP A 161 21.92 -9.76 7.56
N ALA A 162 20.82 -10.50 7.51
CA ALA A 162 19.48 -9.95 7.38
C ALA A 162 19.09 -9.07 8.58
N ALA A 163 19.41 -9.50 9.80
CA ALA A 163 19.20 -8.71 11.01
C ALA A 163 19.98 -7.39 10.98
N ALA A 164 21.22 -7.43 10.49
CA ALA A 164 22.05 -6.24 10.35
C ALA A 164 21.53 -5.27 9.28
N VAL A 165 21.02 -5.79 8.16
CA VAL A 165 20.34 -4.95 7.14
C VAL A 165 19.14 -4.24 7.77
N ALA A 166 18.27 -4.96 8.47
CA ALA A 166 17.07 -4.36 9.09
C ALA A 166 17.41 -3.28 10.14
N LEU A 167 18.53 -3.44 10.87
CA LEU A 167 18.99 -2.45 11.84
C LEU A 167 19.70 -1.25 11.17
N SER A 168 20.26 -1.41 9.97
CA SER A 168 20.91 -0.30 9.25
C SER A 168 19.96 0.84 8.91
N ASP A 169 18.65 0.57 8.79
CA ASP A 169 17.59 1.59 8.64
C ASP A 169 17.62 2.65 9.77
N TYR A 170 18.15 2.31 10.95
CA TYR A 170 18.26 3.21 12.10
C TYR A 170 19.67 3.80 12.27
N GLY A 171 20.47 3.81 11.21
CA GLY A 171 21.82 4.39 11.20
C GLY A 171 22.88 3.53 11.90
N TYR A 172 22.61 2.24 12.10
CA TYR A 172 23.61 1.31 12.61
C TYR A 172 24.58 0.91 11.49
N ASP A 173 25.87 0.89 11.81
CA ASP A 173 26.85 0.28 10.91
C ASP A 173 26.62 -1.24 10.86
N ALA A 174 26.39 -1.77 9.66
CA ALA A 174 26.07 -3.17 9.48
C ALA A 174 27.22 -4.09 9.90
N SER A 175 28.48 -3.68 9.75
CA SER A 175 29.63 -4.50 10.16
C SER A 175 29.76 -4.62 11.67
N VAL A 176 29.49 -3.52 12.38
CA VAL A 176 29.45 -3.49 13.85
C VAL A 176 28.29 -4.33 14.37
N ILE A 177 27.09 -4.17 13.80
CA ILE A 177 25.92 -4.94 14.25
C ILE A 177 26.12 -6.44 14.06
N LYS A 178 26.62 -6.87 12.90
CA LYS A 178 26.88 -8.29 12.62
C LYS A 178 27.79 -8.94 13.67
N GLN A 179 28.78 -8.19 14.17
CA GLN A 179 29.70 -8.68 15.20
C GLN A 179 29.09 -8.63 16.61
N SER A 180 28.18 -7.70 16.85
CA SER A 180 27.54 -7.50 18.15
C SER A 180 26.39 -8.46 18.45
N LEU A 181 25.73 -9.01 17.43
CA LEU A 181 24.56 -9.87 17.58
C LEU A 181 24.96 -11.25 18.12
N GLN A 182 24.55 -11.55 19.36
CA GLN A 182 24.86 -12.81 20.02
C GLN A 182 23.68 -13.79 19.85
N VAL A 183 23.98 -15.05 19.51
CA VAL A 183 22.94 -16.07 19.35
C VAL A 183 22.25 -16.32 20.69
N GLY A 184 20.95 -15.99 20.75
CA GLY A 184 20.09 -16.20 21.90
C GLY A 184 19.25 -17.46 21.78
N ARG A 185 18.07 -17.45 22.41
CA ARG A 185 17.14 -18.60 22.42
C ARG A 185 16.53 -18.88 21.04
N ARG A 186 16.12 -20.13 20.82
CA ARG A 186 15.36 -20.56 19.64
C ARG A 186 13.99 -21.09 20.08
N GLU A 187 12.93 -20.68 19.40
CA GLU A 187 11.56 -21.11 19.68
C GLU A 187 10.77 -21.21 18.37
N GLY A 188 10.28 -22.41 18.06
CA GLY A 188 9.76 -22.72 16.71
C GLY A 188 10.82 -22.43 15.64
N ASP A 189 10.41 -21.72 14.59
CA ASP A 189 11.31 -21.32 13.49
C ASP A 189 12.10 -20.04 13.80
N TYR A 190 11.80 -19.38 14.93
CA TYR A 190 12.45 -18.13 15.28
C TYR A 190 13.75 -18.36 16.04
N GLN A 191 14.80 -17.69 15.57
CA GLN A 191 16.08 -17.53 16.26
C GLN A 191 16.16 -16.10 16.80
N TRP A 192 16.42 -15.95 18.10
CA TRP A 192 16.69 -14.66 18.73
C TRP A 192 18.18 -14.33 18.69
N TYR A 193 18.48 -13.05 18.56
CA TYR A 193 19.82 -12.48 18.65
C TYR A 193 19.80 -11.35 19.67
N ASP A 194 20.56 -11.54 20.76
CA ASP A 194 20.72 -10.53 21.78
C ASP A 194 21.59 -9.38 21.24
N THR A 195 21.16 -8.14 21.45
CA THR A 195 21.92 -6.95 21.10
C THR A 195 22.87 -6.57 22.22
N GLU A 196 24.05 -6.06 21.85
CA GLU A 196 24.99 -5.54 22.84
C GLU A 196 24.36 -4.36 23.61
N ARG A 197 24.37 -4.48 24.94
CA ARG A 197 23.72 -3.50 25.80
C ARG A 197 24.41 -2.14 25.70
N GLY A 198 23.66 -1.12 25.29
CA GLY A 198 24.17 0.25 25.18
C GLY A 198 24.84 0.55 23.84
N LEU A 199 24.83 -0.39 22.88
CA LEU A 199 25.27 -0.11 21.52
C LEU A 199 24.33 0.92 20.87
N ARG A 200 24.91 2.06 20.49
CA ARG A 200 24.20 3.16 19.84
C ARG A 200 24.56 3.23 18.37
N SER A 201 23.57 3.55 17.55
CA SER A 201 23.79 3.87 16.14
C SER A 201 24.44 5.26 16.00
N ALA A 202 24.93 5.60 14.81
CA ALA A 202 25.44 6.95 14.54
C ALA A 202 24.35 8.04 14.69
N ALA A 203 23.08 7.66 14.49
CA ALA A 203 21.92 8.51 14.71
C ALA A 203 21.43 8.53 16.17
N GLY A 204 22.14 7.83 17.08
CA GLY A 204 21.78 7.76 18.51
C GLY A 204 20.79 6.65 18.86
N ALA A 205 20.35 5.85 17.87
CA ALA A 205 19.35 4.81 18.06
C ALA A 205 19.83 3.69 18.97
N VAL A 206 18.91 3.09 19.73
CA VAL A 206 19.18 1.98 20.65
C VAL A 206 18.16 0.87 20.47
N ASN A 207 18.63 -0.35 20.24
CA ASN A 207 17.82 -1.55 20.28
C ASN A 207 17.93 -2.22 21.66
N TYR A 208 16.88 -2.08 22.47
CA TYR A 208 16.85 -2.60 23.84
C TYR A 208 16.42 -4.05 23.95
N ARG A 209 15.91 -4.66 22.87
CA ARG A 209 15.39 -6.03 22.90
C ARG A 209 16.05 -6.90 21.83
N PRO A 210 16.09 -8.22 22.04
CA PRO A 210 16.63 -9.14 21.05
C PRO A 210 15.90 -9.02 19.72
N VAL A 211 16.64 -9.08 18.62
CA VAL A 211 16.09 -9.21 17.26
C VAL A 211 15.71 -10.67 17.04
N ARG A 212 14.53 -10.98 16.48
CA ARG A 212 14.28 -12.35 15.96
C ARG A 212 14.34 -12.38 14.47
N THR A 213 14.80 -13.51 13.96
CA THR A 213 14.65 -13.86 12.57
C THR A 213 14.02 -15.23 12.43
N LYS A 214 13.36 -15.49 11.28
CA LYS A 214 13.05 -16.84 10.82
C LYS A 214 13.22 -16.92 9.30
N PRO A 215 13.64 -18.06 8.75
CA PRO A 215 13.67 -18.24 7.30
C PRO A 215 12.24 -18.24 6.74
N VAL A 216 12.06 -17.60 5.59
CA VAL A 216 10.81 -17.61 4.82
C VAL A 216 11.13 -17.68 3.33
N TYR A 217 10.18 -18.15 2.52
CA TYR A 217 10.15 -17.88 1.09
C TYR A 217 9.20 -16.72 0.83
N PHE A 218 9.66 -15.73 0.09
CA PHE A 218 8.83 -14.60 -0.33
C PHE A 218 8.31 -14.83 -1.76
N PRO A 219 6.97 -14.85 -1.98
CA PRO A 219 6.40 -14.95 -3.31
C PRO A 219 6.77 -13.74 -4.19
N SER A 220 7.22 -14.01 -5.41
CA SER A 220 7.57 -13.00 -6.42
C SER A 220 7.04 -13.43 -7.77
N ALA A 221 6.29 -12.56 -8.46
CA ALA A 221 5.82 -12.84 -9.81
C ALA A 221 6.99 -13.10 -10.79
N ALA A 222 8.09 -12.37 -10.63
CA ALA A 222 9.27 -12.49 -11.48
C ALA A 222 10.15 -13.70 -11.12
N ALA A 223 10.38 -13.98 -9.84
CA ALA A 223 11.35 -14.97 -9.38
C ALA A 223 10.73 -16.29 -8.86
N GLY A 224 9.41 -16.37 -8.71
CA GLY A 224 8.75 -17.50 -8.05
C GLY A 224 8.85 -17.37 -6.53
N LEU A 225 9.70 -18.17 -5.89
CA LEU A 225 9.95 -18.10 -4.45
C LEU A 225 11.36 -17.62 -4.17
N VAL A 226 11.49 -16.46 -3.52
CA VAL A 226 12.77 -15.87 -3.13
C VAL A 226 13.10 -16.31 -1.70
N PRO A 227 14.24 -16.96 -1.42
CA PRO A 227 14.66 -17.23 -0.06
C PRO A 227 14.92 -15.92 0.67
N ALA A 228 14.39 -15.77 1.88
CA ALA A 228 14.46 -14.54 2.66
C ALA A 228 14.41 -14.81 4.16
N TYR A 229 14.72 -13.80 4.96
CA TYR A 229 14.49 -13.84 6.40
C TYR A 229 13.42 -12.84 6.78
N TYR A 230 12.42 -13.31 7.51
CA TYR A 230 11.53 -12.42 8.24
C TYR A 230 12.26 -11.98 9.51
N VAL A 231 12.40 -10.67 9.72
CA VAL A 231 13.19 -10.05 10.80
C VAL A 231 12.28 -9.12 11.59
N GLU A 232 12.30 -9.20 12.92
CA GLU A 232 11.60 -8.23 13.77
C GLU A 232 12.57 -7.42 14.61
N THR A 233 12.42 -6.10 14.55
CA THR A 233 13.25 -5.13 15.27
C THR A 233 12.41 -4.31 16.22
N GLN A 234 13.00 -3.90 17.35
CA GLN A 234 12.41 -2.97 18.31
C GLN A 234 13.42 -1.88 18.64
N VAL A 235 13.41 -0.79 17.88
CA VAL A 235 14.46 0.22 17.97
C VAL A 235 13.90 1.53 18.49
N GLN A 236 14.54 2.12 19.49
CA GLN A 236 14.31 3.50 19.86
C GLN A 236 15.20 4.38 18.97
N PRO A 237 14.65 5.18 18.04
CA PRO A 237 15.45 5.87 17.02
C PRO A 237 16.23 7.08 17.57
N ASP A 238 15.73 7.74 18.61
CA ASP A 238 16.32 8.93 19.22
C ASP A 238 16.15 8.91 20.77
N GLU A 239 16.41 10.04 21.44
CA GLU A 239 16.23 10.15 22.90
C GLU A 239 14.76 10.10 23.37
N ARG A 240 13.77 10.04 22.46
CA ARG A 240 12.36 9.92 22.83
C ARG A 240 12.07 8.53 23.37
N MET A 241 11.22 8.46 24.40
CA MET A 241 10.87 7.23 25.13
C MET A 241 10.05 6.19 24.32
N SER A 242 9.95 6.28 23.00
CA SER A 242 9.13 5.40 22.15
C SER A 242 10.00 4.49 21.29
N ALA A 243 9.84 3.17 21.43
CA ALA A 243 10.52 2.18 20.60
C ALA A 243 9.65 1.81 19.39
N GLU A 244 10.16 1.98 18.17
CA GLU A 244 9.56 1.53 16.93
C GLU A 244 9.66 0.02 16.77
N TYR A 245 8.54 -0.63 16.46
CA TYR A 245 8.49 -2.07 16.18
C TYR A 245 8.27 -2.27 14.69
N TYR A 246 9.19 -2.94 14.02
CA TYR A 246 9.04 -3.26 12.59
C TYR A 246 9.25 -4.74 12.32
N ALA A 247 8.52 -5.25 11.34
CA ALA A 247 8.73 -6.52 10.68
C ALA A 247 9.27 -6.26 9.28
N HIS A 248 10.40 -6.88 8.94
CA HIS A 248 11.00 -6.83 7.61
C HIS A 248 11.01 -8.24 7.00
N VAL A 249 11.02 -8.32 5.67
CA VAL A 249 11.45 -9.52 4.95
C VAL A 249 12.66 -9.13 4.12
N ILE A 250 13.83 -9.65 4.45
CA ILE A 250 15.09 -9.35 3.78
C ILE A 250 15.46 -10.52 2.88
N SER A 251 15.64 -10.24 1.59
CA SER A 251 16.09 -11.22 0.61
C SER A 251 17.42 -11.84 1.05
N ALA A 252 17.44 -13.17 1.15
CA ALA A 252 18.65 -13.91 1.48
C ALA A 252 19.59 -14.05 0.27
N VAL A 253 19.23 -13.52 -0.90
CA VAL A 253 20.05 -13.56 -2.10
C VAL A 253 20.95 -12.33 -2.20
N ASP A 254 20.37 -11.15 -2.00
CA ASP A 254 20.98 -9.84 -2.30
C ASP A 254 20.87 -8.84 -1.15
N GLY A 255 20.19 -9.19 -0.05
CA GLY A 255 20.02 -8.31 1.11
C GLY A 255 18.96 -7.21 0.92
N ARG A 256 18.24 -7.21 -0.20
CA ARG A 256 17.20 -6.21 -0.49
C ARG A 256 15.99 -6.41 0.43
N VAL A 257 15.42 -5.31 0.90
CA VAL A 257 14.17 -5.31 1.68
C VAL A 257 13.03 -5.64 0.72
N LEU A 258 12.38 -6.79 0.91
CA LEU A 258 11.23 -7.26 0.14
C LEU A 258 9.90 -6.81 0.74
N PHE A 259 9.91 -6.54 2.06
CA PHE A 259 8.74 -6.12 2.81
C PHE A 259 9.20 -5.40 4.08
N ARG A 260 8.47 -4.36 4.49
CA ARG A 260 8.64 -3.68 5.77
C ARG A 260 7.27 -3.26 6.29
N HIS A 261 7.01 -3.46 7.58
CA HIS A 261 5.74 -3.15 8.20
C HIS A 261 5.89 -2.79 9.66
N SER A 262 5.31 -1.66 10.08
CA SER A 262 5.22 -1.32 11.50
C SER A 262 4.32 -2.32 12.22
N GLN A 263 4.80 -2.88 13.32
CA GLN A 263 4.06 -3.80 14.20
C GLN A 263 3.44 -3.08 15.40
N GLN A 264 3.56 -1.76 15.46
CA GLN A 264 2.88 -0.97 16.47
C GLN A 264 1.40 -0.85 16.12
N ALA A 265 0.56 -1.51 16.91
CA ALA A 265 -0.86 -1.19 17.00
C ALA A 265 -1.06 -0.32 18.24
N ASP A 266 -0.78 0.98 18.10
CA ASP A 266 -0.92 1.92 19.20
C ASP A 266 -2.37 2.43 19.26
N GLY A 267 -2.95 2.54 20.45
CA GLY A 267 -4.23 3.24 20.67
C GLY A 267 -4.09 4.78 20.59
N SER A 268 -3.05 5.28 19.91
CA SER A 268 -2.62 6.68 19.77
C SER A 268 -2.58 7.04 18.27
N PRO A 269 -2.64 8.33 17.88
CA PRO A 269 -3.37 8.84 16.72
C PRO A 269 -3.11 8.06 15.44
N SER A 270 -4.19 7.62 14.79
CA SER A 270 -4.14 6.91 13.52
C SER A 270 -3.36 7.73 12.48
N ASP A 271 -2.63 7.06 11.59
CA ASP A 271 -2.18 7.65 10.33
C ASP A 271 -3.34 7.80 9.32
N ILE A 272 -4.55 7.41 9.75
CA ILE A 272 -5.83 7.66 9.08
C ILE A 272 -6.33 9.05 9.47
N TYR A 273 -6.63 9.86 8.46
CA TYR A 273 -7.18 11.21 8.60
C TYR A 273 -8.52 11.30 7.88
N THR A 274 -9.36 12.25 8.32
CA THR A 274 -10.58 12.61 7.60
C THR A 274 -10.41 13.96 6.91
N TYR A 275 -10.66 13.99 5.60
CA TYR A 275 -10.55 15.16 4.75
C TYR A 275 -11.93 15.59 4.28
N ARG A 276 -12.27 16.87 4.39
CA ARG A 276 -13.47 17.43 3.75
C ARG A 276 -13.10 17.93 2.36
N ILE A 277 -13.57 17.20 1.34
CA ILE A 277 -13.23 17.43 -0.06
C ILE A 277 -14.45 17.19 -0.96
N TRP A 278 -14.38 17.60 -2.22
CA TRP A 278 -15.24 17.03 -3.25
C TRP A 278 -14.65 15.68 -3.67
N GLY A 279 -15.22 14.61 -3.12
CA GLY A 279 -14.77 13.24 -3.36
C GLY A 279 -15.91 12.24 -3.21
N GLU A 280 -15.61 10.97 -3.47
CA GLU A 280 -16.48 9.86 -3.18
C GLU A 280 -16.10 9.28 -1.82
N ALA A 281 -17.08 9.13 -0.92
CA ALA A 281 -16.87 8.52 0.40
C ALA A 281 -16.78 6.98 0.29
N THR A 282 -15.90 6.51 -0.58
CA THR A 282 -15.58 5.09 -0.83
C THR A 282 -14.22 4.75 -0.24
N ALA A 283 -13.90 3.46 -0.17
CA ALA A 283 -12.59 3.00 0.33
C ALA A 283 -11.42 3.55 -0.49
N ASP A 284 -11.62 3.72 -1.80
CA ASP A 284 -10.59 4.28 -2.71
C ASP A 284 -10.55 5.81 -2.68
N GLY A 285 -11.58 6.45 -2.11
CA GLY A 285 -11.63 7.89 -1.93
C GLY A 285 -11.52 8.69 -3.23
N TRP A 286 -12.17 8.26 -4.31
CA TRP A 286 -12.03 8.92 -5.62
C TRP A 286 -12.33 10.43 -5.53
N PRO A 287 -11.37 11.31 -5.87
CA PRO A 287 -11.65 12.73 -5.89
C PRO A 287 -12.57 13.07 -7.06
N GLN A 288 -13.49 14.03 -6.85
CA GLN A 288 -14.36 14.52 -7.91
C GLN A 288 -13.55 15.44 -8.85
N PRO A 289 -13.84 15.42 -10.17
CA PRO A 289 -13.08 16.21 -11.14
C PRO A 289 -13.25 17.72 -10.94
N SER A 290 -14.30 18.16 -10.26
CA SER A 290 -14.54 19.56 -9.95
C SER A 290 -15.50 19.72 -8.75
N PRO A 291 -15.69 20.95 -8.23
CA PRO A 291 -16.75 21.29 -7.27
C PRO A 291 -18.19 21.05 -7.78
N TYR A 292 -18.36 20.72 -9.06
CA TYR A 292 -19.63 20.34 -9.66
C TYR A 292 -19.86 18.81 -9.63
N GLY A 293 -18.93 18.04 -9.05
CA GLY A 293 -18.99 16.58 -9.09
C GLY A 293 -18.82 16.09 -10.52
N ARG A 294 -19.66 15.13 -10.94
CA ARG A 294 -19.69 14.60 -12.31
C ARG A 294 -20.78 15.21 -13.17
N ASN A 295 -21.40 16.31 -12.74
CA ASN A 295 -22.55 16.93 -13.42
C ASN A 295 -22.22 17.43 -14.84
N ASP A 296 -20.94 17.62 -15.17
CA ASP A 296 -20.43 18.05 -16.48
C ASP A 296 -19.55 17.00 -17.16
N THR A 297 -19.45 15.79 -16.62
CA THR A 297 -18.50 14.77 -17.07
C THR A 297 -19.20 13.41 -17.30
N PRO A 298 -19.38 12.97 -18.56
CA PRO A 298 -19.05 13.67 -19.81
C PRO A 298 -19.96 14.89 -20.05
N HIS A 299 -19.48 15.85 -20.86
CA HIS A 299 -20.19 17.11 -21.09
C HIS A 299 -21.62 16.87 -21.60
N PRO A 300 -22.69 17.26 -20.86
CA PRO A 300 -24.06 16.83 -21.16
C PRO A 300 -24.57 17.23 -22.53
N THR A 301 -24.12 18.38 -23.04
CA THR A 301 -24.59 18.94 -24.32
C THR A 301 -23.55 18.92 -25.43
N GLY A 302 -22.27 18.62 -25.12
CA GLY A 302 -21.13 18.88 -26.01
C GLY A 302 -20.98 20.33 -26.53
N LEU A 303 -21.69 21.32 -25.98
CA LEU A 303 -21.70 22.72 -26.45
C LEU A 303 -21.18 23.70 -25.37
N PRO A 304 -20.54 24.82 -25.75
CA PRO A 304 -20.15 25.85 -24.80
C PRO A 304 -21.34 26.46 -24.04
N GLY A 305 -21.11 26.93 -22.81
CA GLY A 305 -22.09 27.70 -22.04
C GLY A 305 -22.96 26.91 -21.06
N PHE A 306 -22.74 25.59 -20.93
CA PHE A 306 -23.33 24.81 -19.83
C PHE A 306 -22.63 25.17 -18.52
N VAL A 307 -23.42 25.53 -17.50
CA VAL A 307 -22.93 25.79 -16.14
C VAL A 307 -23.60 24.77 -15.21
N PRO A 308 -22.87 23.75 -14.73
CA PRO A 308 -23.42 22.78 -13.79
C PRO A 308 -23.67 23.40 -12.40
N SER A 309 -24.51 22.75 -11.60
CA SER A 309 -24.70 23.12 -10.19
C SER A 309 -23.58 22.56 -9.33
N PHE A 310 -23.14 23.34 -8.33
CA PHE A 310 -22.20 22.88 -7.31
C PHE A 310 -22.79 21.71 -6.51
N VAL A 311 -21.92 20.81 -6.07
CA VAL A 311 -22.26 19.74 -5.14
C VAL A 311 -21.58 19.99 -3.79
N ALA A 312 -22.14 19.40 -2.72
CA ALA A 312 -21.55 19.51 -1.40
C ALA A 312 -20.24 18.71 -1.31
N GLN A 313 -19.31 19.19 -0.48
CA GLN A 313 -18.16 18.40 -0.06
C GLN A 313 -18.60 17.21 0.79
N THR A 314 -17.84 16.12 0.71
CA THR A 314 -17.96 14.92 1.53
C THR A 314 -16.78 14.80 2.48
N ASN A 315 -16.95 14.05 3.56
CA ASN A 315 -15.84 13.66 4.42
C ASN A 315 -15.30 12.30 3.94
N VAL A 316 -14.01 12.22 3.61
CA VAL A 316 -13.35 10.97 3.23
C VAL A 316 -12.30 10.63 4.29
N THR A 317 -12.39 9.41 4.84
CA THR A 317 -11.50 8.93 5.91
C THR A 317 -10.60 7.83 5.36
N LEU A 318 -9.30 8.12 5.24
CA LEU A 318 -8.31 7.18 4.74
C LEU A 318 -6.91 7.54 5.27
N ARG A 319 -5.98 6.58 5.17
CA ARG A 319 -4.54 6.81 5.38
C ARG A 319 -3.78 7.02 4.07
N ASN A 320 -4.30 6.41 3.01
CA ASN A 320 -3.85 6.47 1.64
C ASN A 320 -4.98 6.00 0.72
N LYS A 321 -4.83 6.17 -0.59
CA LYS A 321 -5.59 5.35 -1.53
C LYS A 321 -5.03 3.94 -1.44
N PRO A 322 -5.84 2.86 -1.36
CA PRO A 322 -5.30 1.51 -1.38
C PRO A 322 -4.40 1.30 -2.61
N PHE A 323 -3.11 1.11 -2.38
CA PHE A 323 -2.09 0.87 -3.40
C PHE A 323 -1.06 -0.15 -2.89
N SER A 324 -0.19 -0.66 -3.77
CA SER A 324 0.68 -1.81 -3.49
C SER A 324 1.63 -1.66 -2.30
N MET A 325 2.09 -0.44 -1.99
CA MET A 325 3.01 -0.20 -0.87
C MET A 325 2.31 0.16 0.43
N ASN A 326 1.09 0.69 0.34
CA ASN A 326 0.27 1.02 1.50
C ASN A 326 1.02 1.93 2.50
N ASP A 327 1.78 2.91 2.01
CA ASP A 327 2.42 3.93 2.84
C ASP A 327 1.41 5.04 3.18
N PRO A 328 1.45 5.66 4.37
CA PRO A 328 0.51 6.71 4.72
C PRO A 328 0.88 8.05 4.07
N TRP A 329 -0.12 8.85 3.68
CA TRP A 329 0.07 10.20 3.15
C TRP A 329 0.68 11.14 4.20
N LEU A 330 0.18 11.04 5.44
CA LEU A 330 0.59 11.87 6.56
C LEU A 330 1.17 11.00 7.68
N PRO A 331 2.21 11.49 8.39
CA PRO A 331 2.68 10.84 9.60
C PRO A 331 1.60 10.87 10.69
N THR A 332 1.75 10.05 11.72
CA THR A 332 0.88 10.11 12.91
C THR A 332 0.95 11.49 13.57
N ALA A 333 -0.17 11.99 14.08
CA ALA A 333 -0.28 13.30 14.74
C ALA A 333 0.10 14.52 13.89
N ALA A 334 0.02 14.40 12.55
CA ALA A 334 0.15 15.53 11.65
C ALA A 334 -0.88 16.62 11.99
N SER A 335 -0.39 17.85 12.09
CA SER A 335 -1.20 19.04 12.35
C SER A 335 -1.40 19.91 11.11
N VAL A 336 -0.70 19.61 10.02
CA VAL A 336 -0.71 20.36 8.75
C VAL A 336 -0.62 19.42 7.55
N THR A 337 -0.93 19.92 6.36
CA THR A 337 -0.89 19.23 5.06
C THR A 337 0.53 19.01 4.51
N THR A 338 1.45 18.50 5.35
CA THR A 338 2.82 18.16 4.95
C THR A 338 3.03 16.65 5.08
N GLY A 339 3.06 15.97 3.94
CA GLY A 339 3.15 14.52 3.82
C GLY A 339 4.45 14.03 3.18
N ASN A 340 4.53 12.71 2.93
CA ASN A 340 5.69 12.15 2.23
C ASN A 340 5.67 12.50 0.74
N ASN A 341 4.51 12.45 0.11
CA ASN A 341 4.33 12.57 -1.35
C ASN A 341 4.18 14.03 -1.78
N ALA A 342 3.55 14.86 -0.93
CA ALA A 342 3.31 16.26 -1.21
C ALA A 342 3.37 17.14 0.07
N ASP A 343 3.70 18.41 -0.10
CA ASP A 343 3.47 19.47 0.87
C ASP A 343 2.50 20.49 0.27
N GLY A 344 1.29 20.56 0.82
CA GLY A 344 0.21 21.41 0.31
C GLY A 344 0.09 22.70 1.12
N TYR A 345 0.17 23.84 0.44
CA TYR A 345 0.01 25.17 1.01
C TYR A 345 -0.57 26.16 0.00
N ALA A 346 -1.12 27.26 0.50
CA ALA A 346 -1.38 28.42 -0.32
C ALA A 346 -0.13 29.31 -0.34
N ASP A 347 0.39 29.59 -1.54
CA ASP A 347 1.47 30.53 -1.76
C ASP A 347 0.85 31.92 -2.00
N LEU A 348 0.80 32.70 -0.93
CA LEU A 348 0.25 34.05 -0.88
C LEU A 348 1.36 35.09 -0.72
N GLY A 349 2.58 34.62 -0.45
CA GLY A 349 3.79 35.38 -0.29
C GLY A 349 4.24 36.05 -1.59
N GLY A 350 5.38 36.74 -1.49
CA GLY A 350 5.97 37.43 -2.64
C GLY A 350 7.07 36.62 -3.34
N ASN A 351 7.51 35.53 -2.73
CA ASN A 351 8.58 34.67 -3.22
C ASN A 351 8.02 33.29 -3.55
N ASP A 352 8.66 32.62 -4.50
CA ASP A 352 8.39 31.24 -4.87
C ASP A 352 8.67 30.31 -3.68
N GLY A 353 7.69 29.45 -3.35
CA GLY A 353 7.79 28.46 -2.29
C GLY A 353 7.36 28.96 -0.90
N PHE A 354 7.13 28.00 0.01
CA PHE A 354 6.56 28.30 1.33
C PHE A 354 7.38 29.31 2.16
N ASP A 355 6.81 30.47 2.44
CA ASP A 355 7.41 31.57 3.19
C ASP A 355 6.49 32.24 4.24
N ALA A 356 6.91 33.40 4.73
CA ALA A 356 6.18 34.18 5.73
C ALA A 356 5.00 34.93 5.08
N GLY A 357 3.81 34.34 5.15
CA GLY A 357 2.60 34.86 4.54
C GLY A 357 1.68 33.73 4.05
N ASP A 358 2.29 32.57 3.85
CA ASP A 358 1.65 31.38 3.32
C ASP A 358 0.87 30.58 4.36
N LEU A 359 0.01 29.71 3.83
CA LEU A 359 -0.94 28.98 4.65
C LEU A 359 -1.01 27.51 4.27
N ARG A 360 -0.47 26.65 5.14
CA ARG A 360 -0.84 25.23 5.16
C ARG A 360 -2.21 25.05 5.81
N ALA A 361 -2.95 24.02 5.40
CA ALA A 361 -4.18 23.69 6.08
C ALA A 361 -3.87 23.01 7.42
N ALA A 362 -4.24 23.67 8.52
CA ALA A 362 -4.12 23.10 9.86
C ALA A 362 -5.27 22.12 10.15
N THR A 363 -5.06 21.20 11.10
CA THR A 363 -6.14 20.32 11.56
C THR A 363 -7.24 21.11 12.29
N THR A 364 -8.49 20.74 12.01
CA THR A 364 -9.69 21.25 12.70
C THR A 364 -9.95 20.54 14.03
N ALA A 365 -9.52 19.28 14.14
CA ALA A 365 -9.49 18.47 15.34
C ALA A 365 -8.46 17.34 15.15
N ALA A 366 -8.24 16.50 16.16
CA ALA A 366 -7.38 15.32 16.01
C ALA A 366 -7.77 14.53 14.76
N ASN A 367 -6.80 14.37 13.85
CA ASN A 367 -6.93 13.59 12.62
C ASN A 367 -8.01 14.11 11.63
N GLN A 368 -8.34 15.39 11.69
CA GLN A 368 -9.44 15.97 10.92
C GLN A 368 -9.02 17.27 10.21
N PHE A 369 -9.06 17.25 8.88
CA PHE A 369 -8.93 18.42 8.01
C PHE A 369 -10.31 18.75 7.41
N LEU A 370 -11.23 19.25 8.24
CA LEU A 370 -12.64 19.44 7.88
C LEU A 370 -12.99 20.91 7.56
N HIS A 371 -12.19 21.53 6.69
CA HIS A 371 -12.45 22.90 6.24
C HIS A 371 -13.60 22.92 5.23
N THR A 372 -14.56 23.82 5.42
CA THR A 372 -15.73 23.93 4.54
C THR A 372 -15.53 25.04 3.53
N TYR A 373 -15.72 24.73 2.25
CA TYR A 373 -15.73 25.71 1.18
C TYR A 373 -17.16 26.12 0.83
N ASN A 374 -17.43 27.42 0.89
CA ASN A 374 -18.66 28.05 0.46
C ASN A 374 -18.48 28.64 -0.94
N THR A 375 -19.12 28.01 -1.93
CA THR A 375 -19.04 28.41 -3.35
C THR A 375 -19.74 29.72 -3.68
N ALA A 376 -20.44 30.33 -2.71
CA ALA A 376 -21.02 31.67 -2.84
C ALA A 376 -20.08 32.80 -2.37
N LEU A 377 -18.89 32.46 -1.87
CA LEU A 377 -17.88 33.42 -1.42
C LEU A 377 -16.64 33.38 -2.32
N GLU A 378 -15.88 34.48 -2.33
CA GLU A 378 -14.60 34.55 -3.03
C GLU A 378 -13.58 33.54 -2.46
N PRO A 379 -12.68 32.98 -3.29
CA PRO A 379 -11.71 31.94 -2.88
C PRO A 379 -10.79 32.34 -1.72
N ALA A 380 -10.41 33.62 -1.65
CA ALA A 380 -9.54 34.17 -0.60
C ALA A 380 -10.31 34.93 0.50
N SER A 381 -11.64 34.78 0.58
CA SER A 381 -12.46 35.53 1.53
C SER A 381 -12.20 35.21 3.01
N SER A 382 -11.56 34.07 3.30
CA SER A 382 -11.11 33.71 4.66
C SER A 382 -10.03 32.63 4.62
N ASN A 383 -9.24 32.53 5.70
CA ASN A 383 -8.28 31.43 5.85
C ASN A 383 -8.96 30.04 5.77
N THR A 384 -10.21 29.90 6.22
CA THR A 384 -10.94 28.62 6.10
C THR A 384 -11.22 28.25 4.64
N GLN A 385 -11.57 29.21 3.78
CA GLN A 385 -11.73 28.97 2.34
C GLN A 385 -10.42 28.52 1.70
N ILE A 386 -9.33 29.22 2.03
CA ILE A 386 -7.98 28.93 1.53
C ILE A 386 -7.56 27.52 1.97
N MET A 387 -7.70 27.21 3.26
CA MET A 387 -7.36 25.88 3.79
C MET A 387 -8.22 24.77 3.18
N ALA A 388 -9.50 25.02 2.86
CA ALA A 388 -10.32 24.04 2.15
C ALA A 388 -9.80 23.75 0.73
N SER A 389 -9.32 24.77 0.00
CA SER A 389 -8.65 24.58 -1.28
C SER A 389 -7.33 23.81 -1.16
N VAL A 390 -6.52 24.14 -0.15
CA VAL A 390 -5.24 23.45 0.14
C VAL A 390 -5.47 21.97 0.46
N VAL A 391 -6.48 21.64 1.28
CA VAL A 391 -6.86 20.24 1.57
C VAL A 391 -7.24 19.50 0.29
N GLN A 392 -8.02 20.12 -0.60
CA GLN A 392 -8.44 19.50 -1.86
C GLN A 392 -7.25 19.21 -2.78
N GLN A 393 -6.29 20.13 -2.88
CA GLN A 393 -5.09 19.99 -3.70
C GLN A 393 -4.14 18.93 -3.14
N PHE A 394 -3.88 18.98 -1.83
CA PHE A 394 -3.11 17.95 -1.12
C PHE A 394 -3.70 16.56 -1.34
N TYR A 395 -5.02 16.44 -1.22
CA TYR A 395 -5.73 15.18 -1.45
C TYR A 395 -5.53 14.66 -2.88
N TRP A 396 -5.70 15.52 -3.89
CA TRP A 396 -5.52 15.15 -5.30
C TRP A 396 -4.10 14.65 -5.58
N ASN A 397 -3.07 15.36 -5.10
CA ASN A 397 -1.68 15.01 -5.34
C ASN A 397 -1.30 13.67 -4.69
N ASN A 398 -1.72 13.42 -3.44
CA ASN A 398 -1.46 12.14 -2.81
C ASN A 398 -2.27 10.98 -3.45
N TRP A 399 -3.52 11.24 -3.85
CA TRP A 399 -4.33 10.22 -4.53
C TRP A 399 -3.72 9.83 -5.88
N LEU A 400 -3.29 10.80 -6.68
CA LEU A 400 -2.63 10.56 -7.96
C LEU A 400 -1.27 9.89 -7.80
N HIS A 401 -0.50 10.25 -6.77
CA HIS A 401 0.73 9.54 -6.44
C HIS A 401 0.46 8.04 -6.30
N ASP A 402 -0.48 7.66 -5.44
CA ASP A 402 -0.80 6.26 -5.16
C ASP A 402 -1.35 5.53 -6.39
N ASP A 403 -2.16 6.22 -7.20
CA ASP A 403 -2.72 5.65 -8.44
C ASP A 403 -1.65 5.40 -9.51
N TYR A 404 -0.72 6.34 -9.70
CA TYR A 404 0.38 6.18 -10.64
C TYR A 404 1.47 5.23 -10.15
N TYR A 405 1.62 5.06 -8.84
CA TYR A 405 2.58 4.14 -8.25
C TYR A 405 2.36 2.71 -8.78
N ASP A 406 1.14 2.22 -8.69
CA ASP A 406 0.78 0.88 -9.16
C ASP A 406 0.79 0.75 -10.70
N SER A 407 0.75 1.88 -11.40
CA SER A 407 0.96 1.98 -12.85
C SER A 407 2.44 2.00 -13.25
N GLY A 408 3.36 1.97 -12.29
CA GLY A 408 4.81 1.87 -12.50
C GLY A 408 5.59 3.15 -12.23
N PHE A 409 4.95 4.26 -11.82
CA PHE A 409 5.66 5.47 -11.40
C PHE A 409 6.09 5.35 -9.93
N ALA A 410 7.10 4.50 -9.70
CA ALA A 410 7.67 4.19 -8.38
C ALA A 410 9.03 4.90 -8.17
N GLU A 411 9.66 4.71 -7.01
CA GLU A 411 10.91 5.40 -6.62
C GLU A 411 12.03 5.24 -7.64
N VAL A 412 12.23 4.02 -8.15
CA VAL A 412 13.25 3.75 -9.18
C VAL A 412 13.01 4.49 -10.51
N ASN A 413 11.80 4.99 -10.72
CA ASN A 413 11.37 5.70 -11.93
C ASN A 413 11.18 7.20 -11.67
N GLY A 414 11.65 7.71 -10.52
CA GLY A 414 11.68 9.14 -10.18
C GLY A 414 10.32 9.70 -9.81
N ASN A 415 9.54 8.97 -9.00
CA ASN A 415 8.35 9.53 -8.40
C ASN A 415 8.71 10.50 -7.26
N ALA A 416 7.86 11.50 -7.05
CA ALA A 416 8.11 12.54 -6.07
C ALA A 416 7.76 12.08 -4.65
N GLN A 417 8.75 11.92 -3.77
CA GLN A 417 8.53 11.62 -2.36
C GLN A 417 9.71 11.99 -1.45
N SER A 418 9.42 12.46 -0.23
CA SER A 418 10.45 12.88 0.71
C SER A 418 11.35 11.73 1.18
N ASN A 419 10.81 10.51 1.30
CA ASN A 419 11.54 9.33 1.71
C ASN A 419 11.20 8.15 0.80
N ASN A 420 12.23 7.50 0.25
CA ASN A 420 12.10 6.37 -0.68
C ASN A 420 12.02 5.00 0.01
N PHE A 421 12.11 4.97 1.34
CA PHE A 421 12.02 3.74 2.15
C PHE A 421 13.00 2.63 1.71
N GLY A 422 14.13 3.01 1.10
CA GLY A 422 15.11 2.08 0.54
C GLY A 422 14.68 1.37 -0.75
N ARG A 423 13.63 1.84 -1.44
CA ARG A 423 13.09 1.24 -2.68
C ARG A 423 13.80 1.65 -3.97
N GLY A 424 14.76 2.58 -3.92
CA GLY A 424 15.51 3.08 -5.08
C GLY A 424 15.28 4.58 -5.30
N GLY A 425 15.77 5.14 -6.41
CA GLY A 425 15.62 6.57 -6.74
C GLY A 425 16.37 7.53 -5.81
N LEU A 426 16.20 8.83 -6.04
CA LEU A 426 16.66 9.92 -5.16
C LEU A 426 15.45 10.56 -4.49
N GLY A 427 15.30 10.40 -3.17
CA GLY A 427 14.19 11.04 -2.44
C GLY A 427 14.48 12.51 -2.10
N SER A 428 13.70 13.06 -1.16
CA SER A 428 13.69 14.48 -0.76
C SER A 428 13.08 15.40 -1.82
N ASP A 429 12.16 14.87 -2.62
CA ASP A 429 11.58 15.54 -3.78
C ASP A 429 10.05 15.44 -3.82
N ARG A 430 9.41 15.46 -2.64
CA ARG A 430 7.95 15.58 -2.54
C ARG A 430 7.45 16.77 -3.36
N ILE A 431 6.26 16.66 -3.95
CA ILE A 431 5.62 17.75 -4.71
C ILE A 431 5.38 18.94 -3.78
N LEU A 432 5.80 20.13 -4.21
CA LEU A 432 5.37 21.38 -3.60
C LEU A 432 4.07 21.82 -4.27
N SER A 433 2.98 21.64 -3.52
CA SER A 433 1.63 21.81 -4.03
C SER A 433 1.12 23.19 -3.66
N GLU A 434 1.37 24.14 -4.55
CA GLU A 434 1.14 25.57 -4.32
C GLU A 434 -0.24 25.99 -4.83
N GLY A 435 -1.09 26.45 -3.92
CA GLY A 435 -2.44 26.91 -4.19
C GLY A 435 -2.55 28.44 -4.14
N GLN A 436 -3.41 29.02 -4.97
CA GLN A 436 -3.60 30.48 -5.04
C GLN A 436 -2.30 31.27 -5.32
N ASP A 437 -1.30 30.59 -5.88
CA ASP A 437 0.00 31.15 -6.24
C ASP A 437 -0.13 32.25 -7.29
N ASN A 438 0.63 33.33 -7.09
CA ASN A 438 0.77 34.45 -8.03
C ASN A 438 2.24 34.81 -8.31
N THR A 439 3.15 33.87 -8.06
CA THR A 439 4.60 33.99 -8.27
C THR A 439 5.04 33.28 -9.56
N GLY A 440 6.35 33.15 -9.80
CA GLY A 440 6.88 32.51 -11.01
C GLY A 440 6.77 33.31 -12.32
N THR A 441 6.90 32.62 -13.46
CA THR A 441 7.05 33.25 -14.80
C THR A 441 5.81 33.99 -15.31
N CYS A 442 4.65 33.75 -14.70
CA CYS A 442 3.39 34.41 -15.03
C CYS A 442 3.05 35.60 -14.11
N ALA A 443 3.85 35.84 -13.07
CA ALA A 443 3.62 36.92 -12.12
C ALA A 443 3.69 38.30 -12.82
N PRO A 444 2.84 39.28 -12.45
CA PRO A 444 1.85 39.25 -11.37
C PRO A 444 0.43 38.86 -11.83
N THR A 445 0.27 38.25 -13.02
CA THR A 445 -1.02 37.92 -13.62
C THR A 445 -1.17 36.41 -13.87
N CYS A 446 -0.88 35.59 -12.85
CA CYS A 446 -0.98 34.13 -12.96
C CYS A 446 -2.43 33.61 -12.95
N ALA A 447 -3.42 34.48 -12.79
CA ALA A 447 -4.83 34.13 -12.82
C ALA A 447 -5.21 33.40 -14.13
N ASN A 448 -6.07 32.39 -14.02
CA ASN A 448 -6.54 31.51 -15.11
C ASN A 448 -5.47 30.58 -15.70
N ASN A 449 -4.43 30.24 -14.93
CA ASN A 449 -3.43 29.27 -15.34
C ASN A 449 -3.03 28.35 -14.18
N ALA A 450 -2.31 27.28 -14.51
CA ALA A 450 -1.57 26.43 -13.57
C ALA A 450 -0.26 26.01 -14.25
N ASN A 451 0.79 25.79 -13.46
CA ASN A 451 2.08 25.37 -13.98
C ASN A 451 2.73 24.33 -13.05
N MET A 452 3.79 23.68 -13.52
CA MET A 452 4.57 22.72 -12.75
C MET A 452 6.01 22.73 -13.26
N SER A 453 6.96 22.75 -12.34
CA SER A 453 8.37 22.51 -12.64
C SER A 453 8.67 21.04 -12.42
N THR A 454 9.45 20.41 -13.30
CA THR A 454 9.82 18.99 -13.16
C THR A 454 11.33 18.86 -13.23
N PRO A 455 12.05 19.23 -12.15
CA PRO A 455 13.50 19.07 -12.09
C PRO A 455 13.88 17.58 -12.11
N ALA A 456 15.19 17.29 -12.12
CA ALA A 456 15.67 15.91 -12.02
C ALA A 456 15.33 15.31 -10.66
N ASP A 457 15.19 13.98 -10.63
CA ASP A 457 14.97 13.15 -9.44
C ASP A 457 15.80 13.61 -8.22
N GLY A 458 15.17 13.69 -7.05
CA GLY A 458 15.79 14.21 -5.83
C GLY A 458 15.71 15.74 -5.65
N ALA A 459 15.01 16.45 -6.54
CA ALA A 459 14.61 17.85 -6.34
C ALA A 459 13.09 17.98 -6.47
N SER A 460 12.46 18.72 -5.53
CA SER A 460 11.00 18.85 -5.50
C SER A 460 10.44 19.52 -6.77
N PRO A 461 9.43 18.91 -7.40
CA PRO A 461 8.60 19.53 -8.44
C PRO A 461 7.71 20.66 -7.93
#